data_AF-A0A3E2DKY7-F1
#
_entry.id   AF-A0A3E2DKY7-F1
#
_cell.length_a   1.000
_cell.length_b   1.000
_cell.length_c   1.000
_cell.angle_alpha   90.00
_cell.angle_beta   90.00
_cell.angle_gamma   90.00
#
_symmetry.space_group_name_H-M   'P 1'
#
loop_
_entity.id
_entity.type
_entity.pdbx_description
1 polymer ?
#
loop_
_entity_poly.entity_id
_entity_poly.type
_entity_poly.pdbx_seq_one_letter_code
_entity_poly.pdbx_strand_id
1 'polypeptide(L)'
;MHTRTIIDELVAASDNGPVTKVDITKTALSITVQAGGSPTVWTWQNGKIDSSATHSTQTASRPFHPDNFAVEKMPEILSKAAEISGSHMNQNLQIVEYNEGTVLMTVSTKPESQTVFFRRNGSVINHIDFATTTGMAEALADAIAGAKEVGQISYQPDKGVMADTPTATSGIVMRRTRSADMPAWAIQRKGDATATFSPAVLKPEVLVGIMERAAAGTSETPSDMAWAISLDKKLEVPVIRTSINGVATAFDTKGVDVTDKLK
;
A
#
# COMPACT_ATOMS: atom_id res chain seq x y z
N MET A 1 23.45 -17.23 -5.03
CA MET A 1 23.55 -16.25 -3.93
C MET A 1 22.59 -16.68 -2.84
N HIS A 2 23.06 -16.97 -1.63
CA HIS A 2 22.20 -17.30 -0.50
C HIS A 2 21.81 -16.00 0.21
N THR A 3 20.79 -15.31 -0.32
CA THR A 3 20.43 -13.93 0.06
C THR A 3 20.23 -13.75 1.56
N ARG A 4 19.49 -14.66 2.22
CA ARG A 4 19.26 -14.63 3.67
C ARG A 4 20.58 -14.67 4.44
N THR A 5 21.43 -15.66 4.14
CA THR A 5 22.73 -15.83 4.81
C THR A 5 23.61 -14.58 4.70
N ILE A 6 23.67 -13.95 3.52
CA ILE A 6 24.47 -12.74 3.33
C ILE A 6 23.88 -11.55 4.12
N ILE A 7 22.55 -11.42 4.18
CA ILE A 7 21.91 -10.40 5.02
C ILE A 7 22.26 -10.62 6.49
N ASP A 8 22.19 -11.85 6.97
CA ASP A 8 22.49 -12.21 8.36
C ASP A 8 23.96 -11.90 8.70
N GLU A 9 24.89 -12.20 7.78
CA GLU A 9 26.31 -11.86 7.90
C GLU A 9 26.54 -10.35 8.01
N LEU A 10 25.84 -9.55 7.19
CA LEU A 10 25.94 -8.09 7.24
C LEU A 10 25.34 -7.50 8.52
N VAL A 11 24.20 -8.03 8.97
CA VAL A 11 23.57 -7.61 10.24
C VAL A 11 24.50 -7.92 11.41
N ALA A 12 25.11 -9.11 11.44
CA ALA A 12 26.09 -9.48 12.45
C ALA A 12 27.34 -8.58 12.40
N ALA A 13 27.86 -8.28 11.21
CA ALA A 13 29.01 -7.38 11.03
C ALA A 13 28.71 -5.95 11.52
N SER A 14 27.45 -5.52 11.44
CA SER A 14 26.99 -4.21 11.92
C SER A 14 26.68 -4.13 13.42
N ASP A 15 27.16 -5.09 14.22
CA ASP A 15 26.83 -5.24 15.64
C ASP A 15 25.31 -5.33 15.91
N ASN A 16 24.56 -5.91 14.97
CA ASN A 16 23.09 -6.00 15.02
C ASN A 16 22.39 -4.64 15.12
N GLY A 17 22.96 -3.61 14.50
CA GLY A 17 22.35 -2.28 14.49
C GLY A 17 21.03 -2.25 13.71
N PRO A 18 20.20 -1.20 13.94
CA PRO A 18 18.89 -1.08 13.32
C PRO A 18 19.01 -0.86 11.80
N VAL A 19 18.57 -1.85 11.02
CA VAL A 19 18.56 -1.79 9.55
C VAL A 19 17.46 -0.85 9.07
N THR A 20 17.82 0.08 8.18
CA THR A 20 16.93 1.08 7.59
C THR A 20 16.80 0.96 6.08
N LYS A 21 17.68 0.18 5.44
CA LYS A 21 17.61 -0.15 4.01
C LYS A 21 18.33 -1.45 3.70
N VAL A 22 17.85 -2.18 2.70
CA VAL A 22 18.58 -3.27 2.03
C VAL A 22 18.63 -2.96 0.52
N ASP A 23 19.77 -3.13 -0.13
CA ASP A 23 19.92 -3.08 -1.58
C ASP A 23 20.55 -4.40 -2.08
N ILE A 24 19.99 -4.98 -3.14
CA ILE A 24 20.43 -6.26 -3.70
C ILE A 24 20.54 -6.15 -5.21
N THR A 25 21.74 -6.38 -5.72
CA THR A 25 22.04 -6.48 -7.16
C THR A 25 22.50 -7.90 -7.49
N LYS A 26 22.80 -8.16 -8.76
CA LYS A 26 23.34 -9.45 -9.20
C LYS A 26 24.66 -9.83 -8.50
N THR A 27 25.47 -8.86 -8.09
CA THR A 27 26.85 -9.09 -7.63
C THR A 27 27.16 -8.55 -6.25
N ALA A 28 26.25 -7.77 -5.65
CA ALA A 28 26.45 -7.16 -4.35
C ALA A 28 25.13 -7.09 -3.57
N LEU A 29 25.27 -7.16 -2.25
CA LEU A 29 24.19 -6.94 -1.28
C LEU A 29 24.68 -5.92 -0.26
N SER A 30 23.88 -4.92 0.07
CA SER A 30 24.21 -4.00 1.15
C SER A 30 23.03 -3.76 2.08
N ILE A 31 23.35 -3.44 3.33
CA ILE A 31 22.41 -2.92 4.30
C ILE A 31 22.85 -1.54 4.75
N THR A 32 21.89 -0.65 4.99
CA THR A 32 22.13 0.60 5.71
C THR A 32 21.67 0.42 7.14
N VAL A 33 22.52 0.75 8.09
CA VAL A 33 22.26 0.63 9.52
C VAL A 33 22.40 1.99 10.18
N GLN A 34 21.42 2.34 11.02
CA GLN A 34 21.45 3.57 11.79
C GLN A 34 22.15 3.34 13.14
N ALA A 35 23.47 3.32 13.15
CA ALA A 35 24.28 3.21 14.36
C ALA A 35 24.82 4.61 14.77
N GLY A 36 24.41 5.12 15.93
CA GLY A 36 24.85 6.44 16.41
C GLY A 36 24.26 7.61 15.62
N GLY A 37 25.05 8.66 15.40
CA GLY A 37 24.61 9.91 14.77
C GLY A 37 24.63 9.92 13.23
N SER A 38 25.18 8.89 12.58
CA SER A 38 25.32 8.84 11.11
C SER A 38 25.09 7.44 10.56
N PRO A 39 24.31 7.27 9.48
CA PRO A 39 24.09 5.96 8.88
C PRO A 39 25.39 5.35 8.34
N THR A 40 25.54 4.04 8.50
CA THR A 40 26.67 3.25 7.97
C THR A 40 26.15 2.22 6.98
N VAL A 41 26.83 2.05 5.85
CA VAL A 41 26.51 1.03 4.85
C VAL A 41 27.47 -0.13 5.01
N TRP A 42 26.93 -1.33 5.17
CA TRP A 42 27.68 -2.59 5.16
C TRP A 42 27.39 -3.29 3.85
N THR A 43 28.43 -3.60 3.08
CA THR A 43 28.30 -4.18 1.74
C THR A 43 29.03 -5.51 1.67
N TRP A 44 28.32 -6.54 1.23
CA TRP A 44 28.90 -7.78 0.78
C TRP A 44 29.09 -7.74 -0.73
N GLN A 45 30.30 -8.04 -1.19
CA GLN A 45 30.61 -8.18 -2.61
C GLN A 45 31.71 -9.22 -2.80
N ASN A 46 31.49 -10.20 -3.68
CA ASN A 46 32.46 -11.25 -4.02
C ASN A 46 33.08 -11.95 -2.78
N GLY A 47 32.24 -12.26 -1.78
CA GLY A 47 32.67 -12.95 -0.55
C GLY A 47 33.42 -12.09 0.46
N LYS A 48 33.46 -10.77 0.27
CA LYS A 48 34.06 -9.81 1.21
C LYS A 48 33.00 -8.85 1.73
N ILE A 49 33.09 -8.54 3.02
CA ILE A 49 32.29 -7.51 3.67
C ILE A 49 33.19 -6.29 3.87
N ASP A 50 32.66 -5.13 3.49
CA ASP A 50 33.28 -3.83 3.76
C ASP A 50 32.22 -2.85 4.29
N SER A 51 32.66 -1.79 4.95
CA SER A 51 31.79 -0.77 5.51
C SER A 51 32.22 0.62 5.04
N SER A 52 31.24 1.49 4.80
CA SER A 52 31.49 2.89 4.48
C SER A 52 30.44 3.80 5.11
N ALA A 53 30.82 5.04 5.38
CA ALA A 53 29.86 6.06 5.79
C ALA A 53 28.93 6.40 4.61
N THR A 54 27.65 6.68 4.87
CA THR A 54 26.76 7.17 3.82
C THR A 54 27.21 8.54 3.32
N HIS A 55 27.41 8.70 2.00
CA HIS A 55 27.79 9.97 1.36
C HIS A 55 26.60 10.93 1.09
N SER A 56 25.48 10.79 1.80
CA SER A 56 24.26 11.57 1.52
C SER A 56 23.42 11.75 2.76
N THR A 57 22.65 12.84 2.78
CA THR A 57 21.58 13.21 3.72
C THR A 57 20.40 12.24 3.68
N GLN A 58 20.67 10.93 3.73
CA GLN A 58 19.64 9.90 3.69
C GLN A 58 18.71 10.12 4.89
N THR A 59 17.51 10.59 4.58
CA THR A 59 16.46 10.88 5.58
C THR A 59 16.27 9.63 6.43
N ALA A 60 16.32 9.80 7.75
CA ALA A 60 16.15 8.73 8.71
C ALA A 60 14.91 7.90 8.34
N SER A 61 15.16 6.66 7.90
CA SER A 61 14.09 5.73 7.54
C SER A 61 13.81 4.86 8.75
N ARG A 62 12.55 4.47 8.95
CA ARG A 62 12.11 3.64 10.06
C ARG A 62 12.90 2.31 10.04
N PRO A 63 13.54 1.95 11.17
CA PRO A 63 14.17 0.65 11.30
C PRO A 63 13.20 -0.52 11.07
N PHE A 64 13.69 -1.58 10.44
CA PHE A 64 12.96 -2.82 10.23
C PHE A 64 13.88 -4.04 10.40
N HIS A 65 13.28 -5.20 10.67
CA HIS A 65 14.00 -6.47 10.66
C HIS A 65 13.92 -7.10 9.25
N PRO A 66 15.05 -7.41 8.59
CA PRO A 66 15.04 -8.05 7.27
C PRO A 66 14.32 -9.42 7.23
N ASP A 67 14.18 -10.10 8.37
CA ASP A 67 13.43 -11.37 8.48
C ASP A 67 11.93 -11.22 8.27
N ASN A 68 11.41 -10.01 8.38
CA ASN A 68 10.02 -9.74 8.08
C ASN A 68 9.74 -9.71 6.56
N PHE A 69 10.76 -9.90 5.72
CA PHE A 69 10.68 -9.83 4.27
C PHE A 69 11.09 -11.16 3.64
N ALA A 70 10.33 -11.58 2.63
CA ALA A 70 10.50 -12.86 1.93
C ALA A 70 11.68 -12.84 0.94
N VAL A 71 12.88 -12.50 1.40
CA VAL A 71 14.10 -12.42 0.57
C VAL A 71 14.54 -13.78 0.04
N GLU A 72 14.06 -14.88 0.63
CA GLU A 72 14.20 -16.24 0.11
C GLU A 72 13.44 -16.46 -1.19
N LYS A 73 12.36 -15.69 -1.44
CA LYS A 73 11.60 -15.70 -2.69
C LYS A 73 12.17 -14.76 -3.76
N MET A 74 13.39 -14.24 -3.55
CA MET A 74 14.01 -13.30 -4.48
C MET A 74 14.02 -13.77 -5.94
N PRO A 75 14.28 -15.05 -6.29
CA PRO A 75 14.18 -15.49 -7.69
C PRO A 75 12.78 -15.27 -8.29
N GLU A 76 11.72 -15.56 -7.54
CA GLU A 76 10.33 -15.35 -7.97
C GLU A 76 10.01 -13.86 -8.09
N ILE A 77 10.44 -13.05 -7.12
CA ILE A 77 10.27 -11.59 -7.11
C ILE A 77 10.94 -10.95 -8.33
N LEU A 78 12.18 -11.32 -8.62
CA LEU A 78 12.94 -10.80 -9.76
C LEU A 78 12.35 -11.23 -11.10
N SER A 79 11.91 -12.49 -11.21
CA SER A 79 11.21 -12.97 -12.41
C SER A 79 9.92 -12.18 -12.63
N LYS A 80 9.11 -12.01 -11.59
CA LYS A 80 7.85 -11.28 -11.68
C LYS A 80 8.06 -9.81 -12.00
N ALA A 81 9.08 -9.19 -11.42
CA ALA A 81 9.45 -7.82 -11.74
C ALA A 81 9.81 -7.65 -13.22
N ALA A 82 10.58 -8.60 -13.79
CA ALA A 82 10.96 -8.54 -15.19
C ALA A 82 9.78 -8.74 -16.15
N GLU A 83 8.84 -9.63 -15.81
CA GLU A 83 7.59 -9.79 -16.57
C GLU A 83 6.80 -8.48 -16.63
N ILE A 84 6.76 -7.73 -15.52
CA ILE A 84 5.98 -6.50 -15.41
C ILE A 84 6.72 -5.31 -16.03
N SER A 85 8.01 -5.14 -15.73
CA SER A 85 8.81 -4.03 -16.25
C SER A 85 9.26 -4.23 -17.70
N GLY A 86 9.11 -5.44 -18.24
CA GLY A 86 9.57 -5.83 -19.57
C GLY A 86 11.08 -6.04 -19.68
N SER A 87 11.81 -6.12 -18.55
CA SER A 87 13.28 -6.20 -18.57
C SER A 87 13.85 -7.07 -17.46
N HIS A 88 14.78 -7.95 -17.84
CA HIS A 88 15.62 -8.72 -16.91
C HIS A 88 16.96 -8.03 -16.62
N MET A 89 17.21 -6.86 -17.21
CA MET A 89 18.52 -6.23 -17.21
C MET A 89 18.72 -5.37 -15.96
N ASN A 90 19.88 -5.56 -15.31
CA ASN A 90 20.37 -4.71 -14.22
C ASN A 90 19.34 -4.47 -13.10
N GLN A 91 18.61 -5.53 -12.72
CA GLN A 91 17.65 -5.46 -11.63
C GLN A 91 18.34 -5.10 -10.31
N ASN A 92 17.72 -4.17 -9.59
CA ASN A 92 18.07 -3.80 -8.23
C ASN A 92 16.84 -3.96 -7.35
N LEU A 93 16.90 -4.88 -6.39
CA LEU A 93 15.89 -5.03 -5.36
C LEU A 93 16.26 -4.16 -4.16
N GLN A 94 15.32 -3.36 -3.68
CA GLN A 94 15.49 -2.58 -2.46
C GLN A 94 14.43 -2.96 -1.44
N ILE A 95 14.79 -2.91 -0.15
CA ILE A 95 13.86 -2.91 0.97
C ILE A 95 14.04 -1.58 1.68
N VAL A 96 13.04 -0.72 1.62
CA VAL A 96 13.14 0.67 2.09
C VAL A 96 11.79 1.17 2.56
N GLU A 97 11.80 2.16 3.45
CA GLU A 97 10.60 2.91 3.79
C GLU A 97 10.09 3.67 2.55
N TYR A 98 8.81 3.47 2.25
CA TYR A 98 8.11 4.12 1.15
C TYR A 98 7.26 5.30 1.63
N ASN A 99 6.50 5.14 2.73
CA ASN A 99 5.65 6.19 3.28
C ASN A 99 5.22 5.92 4.75
N GLU A 100 5.40 6.91 5.63
CA GLU A 100 4.88 6.92 7.03
C GLU A 100 5.10 5.59 7.78
N GLY A 101 6.32 5.07 7.73
CA GLY A 101 6.74 3.83 8.38
C GLY A 101 6.40 2.55 7.61
N THR A 102 5.78 2.65 6.43
CA THR A 102 5.53 1.51 5.54
C THR A 102 6.80 1.15 4.79
N VAL A 103 7.41 0.03 5.17
CA VAL A 103 8.57 -0.54 4.48
C VAL A 103 8.11 -1.59 3.47
N LEU A 104 8.56 -1.46 2.23
CA LEU A 104 8.20 -2.31 1.08
C LEU A 104 9.45 -2.87 0.40
N MET A 105 9.25 -3.90 -0.43
CA MET A 105 10.27 -4.30 -1.40
C MET A 105 9.96 -3.66 -2.76
N THR A 106 10.98 -3.16 -3.43
CA THR A 106 10.88 -2.62 -4.79
C THR A 106 11.90 -3.28 -5.69
N VAL A 107 11.57 -3.45 -6.96
CA VAL A 107 12.53 -3.85 -7.99
C VAL A 107 12.50 -2.82 -9.09
N SER A 108 13.67 -2.25 -9.41
CA SER A 108 13.88 -1.36 -10.55
C SER A 108 14.85 -1.99 -11.54
N THR A 109 14.62 -1.80 -12.83
CA THR A 109 15.51 -2.22 -13.91
C THR A 109 16.30 -1.05 -14.49
N LYS A 110 17.32 -1.32 -15.30
CA LYS A 110 18.01 -0.30 -16.12
C LYS A 110 18.33 -0.89 -17.49
N PRO A 111 17.98 -0.19 -18.60
CA PRO A 111 17.49 1.20 -18.69
C PRO A 111 15.99 1.39 -18.38
N GLU A 112 15.19 0.33 -18.29
CA GLU A 112 13.74 0.41 -18.08
C GLU A 112 13.40 0.84 -16.65
N SER A 113 12.68 1.95 -16.47
CA SER A 113 12.54 2.63 -15.17
C SER A 113 11.30 2.27 -14.34
N GLN A 114 10.44 1.35 -14.82
CA GLN A 114 9.25 0.99 -14.07
C GLN A 114 9.63 0.27 -12.78
N THR A 115 9.33 0.90 -11.65
CA THR A 115 9.53 0.29 -10.33
C THR A 115 8.35 -0.64 -10.05
N VAL A 116 8.65 -1.90 -9.77
CA VAL A 116 7.67 -2.91 -9.39
C VAL A 116 7.69 -3.05 -7.87
N PHE A 117 6.51 -2.96 -7.25
CA PHE A 117 6.37 -3.00 -5.80
C PHE A 117 5.91 -4.37 -5.31
N PHE A 118 6.44 -4.80 -4.17
CA PHE A 118 6.10 -6.05 -3.53
C PHE A 118 5.83 -5.86 -2.03
N ARG A 119 4.86 -6.61 -1.54
CA ARG A 119 4.55 -6.73 -0.11
C ARG A 119 5.63 -7.55 0.59
N ARG A 120 5.67 -7.48 1.92
CA ARG A 120 6.62 -8.20 2.78
C ARG A 120 6.74 -9.69 2.50
N ASN A 121 5.63 -10.34 2.17
CA ASN A 121 5.56 -11.78 1.87
C ASN A 121 6.02 -12.17 0.44
N GLY A 122 6.49 -11.19 -0.35
CA GLY A 122 6.91 -11.35 -1.73
C GLY A 122 5.80 -11.25 -2.78
N SER A 123 4.55 -11.01 -2.39
CA SER A 123 3.47 -10.83 -3.37
C SER A 123 3.57 -9.45 -4.04
N VAL A 124 3.30 -9.41 -5.34
CA VAL A 124 3.28 -8.17 -6.12
C VAL A 124 2.13 -7.26 -5.69
N ILE A 125 2.37 -5.95 -5.68
CA ILE A 125 1.34 -4.92 -5.58
C ILE A 125 0.92 -4.58 -7.02
N ASN A 126 -0.31 -4.92 -7.38
CA ASN A 126 -0.76 -4.84 -8.78
C ASN A 126 -1.23 -3.43 -9.14
N HIS A 127 -1.26 -3.15 -10.44
CA HIS A 127 -2.14 -2.09 -10.94
C HIS A 127 -3.60 -2.44 -10.60
N ILE A 128 -4.36 -1.46 -10.12
CA ILE A 128 -5.76 -1.66 -9.74
C ILE A 128 -6.70 -1.16 -10.83
N ASP A 129 -7.51 -2.07 -11.35
CA ASP A 129 -8.77 -1.74 -12.02
C ASP A 129 -9.92 -1.70 -11.00
N PHE A 130 -10.34 -0.49 -10.63
CA PHE A 130 -11.40 -0.26 -9.64
C PHE A 130 -12.80 -0.69 -10.11
N ALA A 131 -13.00 -0.94 -11.40
CA ALA A 131 -14.26 -1.45 -11.91
C ALA A 131 -14.39 -2.98 -11.74
N THR A 132 -13.32 -3.68 -11.35
CA THR A 132 -13.32 -5.13 -11.16
C THR A 132 -13.40 -5.53 -9.70
N THR A 133 -14.04 -6.67 -9.41
CA THR A 133 -14.08 -7.24 -8.05
C THR A 133 -12.68 -7.48 -7.50
N THR A 134 -11.75 -7.99 -8.32
CA THR A 134 -10.36 -8.26 -7.90
C THR A 134 -9.62 -6.98 -7.55
N GLY A 135 -9.69 -5.96 -8.41
CA GLY A 135 -9.02 -4.69 -8.15
C GLY A 135 -9.61 -3.96 -6.95
N MET A 136 -10.95 -3.93 -6.82
CA MET A 136 -11.62 -3.36 -5.66
C MET A 136 -11.27 -4.11 -4.35
N ALA A 137 -11.15 -5.44 -4.41
CA ALA A 137 -10.74 -6.24 -3.26
C ALA A 137 -9.32 -5.90 -2.79
N GLU A 138 -8.36 -5.82 -3.72
CA GLU A 138 -6.99 -5.43 -3.39
C GLU A 138 -6.92 -4.00 -2.87
N ALA A 139 -7.64 -3.06 -3.51
CA ALA A 139 -7.69 -1.66 -3.07
C ALA A 139 -8.24 -1.48 -1.67
N LEU A 140 -9.37 -2.13 -1.37
CA LEU A 140 -9.96 -2.10 -0.03
C LEU A 140 -9.01 -2.71 0.98
N ALA A 141 -8.48 -3.91 0.73
CA ALA A 141 -7.58 -4.61 1.64
C ALA A 141 -6.35 -3.75 2.00
N ASP A 142 -5.76 -3.09 1.01
CA ASP A 142 -4.61 -2.21 1.20
C ASP A 142 -4.98 -0.91 1.95
N ALA A 143 -6.14 -0.31 1.66
CA ALA A 143 -6.62 0.93 2.28
C ALA A 143 -7.05 0.73 3.74
N ILE A 144 -7.61 -0.43 4.10
CA ILE A 144 -8.08 -0.73 5.47
C ILE A 144 -7.08 -1.58 6.27
N ALA A 145 -5.87 -1.81 5.76
CA ALA A 145 -4.90 -2.73 6.35
C ALA A 145 -4.69 -2.46 7.86
N GLY A 146 -5.04 -3.45 8.69
CA GLY A 146 -4.92 -3.38 10.16
C GLY A 146 -6.04 -2.61 10.88
N ALA A 147 -6.98 -1.99 10.16
CA ALA A 147 -8.10 -1.27 10.74
C ALA A 147 -9.20 -2.23 11.21
N LYS A 148 -9.62 -2.08 12.47
CA LYS A 148 -10.83 -2.75 13.01
C LYS A 148 -12.09 -1.92 12.81
N GLU A 149 -11.91 -0.61 12.74
CA GLU A 149 -12.96 0.38 12.61
C GLU A 149 -12.50 1.49 11.67
N VAL A 150 -13.43 1.97 10.85
CA VAL A 150 -13.24 3.08 9.91
C VAL A 150 -14.35 4.10 10.11
N GLY A 151 -14.02 5.39 10.02
CA GLY A 151 -15.02 6.47 10.02
C GLY A 151 -15.65 6.65 8.64
N GLN A 152 -14.82 6.57 7.60
CA GLN A 152 -15.27 6.69 6.22
C GLN A 152 -14.37 5.86 5.30
N ILE A 153 -14.96 5.27 4.26
CA ILE A 153 -14.24 4.76 3.10
C ILE A 153 -14.79 5.47 1.86
N SER A 154 -13.94 5.93 0.96
CA SER A 154 -14.38 6.61 -0.26
C SER A 154 -13.51 6.26 -1.44
N TYR A 155 -14.08 6.34 -2.62
CA TYR A 155 -13.37 6.30 -3.88
C TYR A 155 -13.56 7.62 -4.62
N GLN A 156 -12.48 8.10 -5.21
CA GLN A 156 -12.51 9.21 -6.17
C GLN A 156 -11.74 8.77 -7.42
N PRO A 157 -12.26 9.05 -8.63
CA PRO A 157 -11.51 8.92 -9.87
C PRO A 157 -10.14 9.58 -9.74
N ASP A 158 -9.13 8.97 -10.37
CA ASP A 158 -7.72 9.38 -10.36
C ASP A 158 -6.99 9.36 -9.00
N LYS A 159 -7.72 9.25 -7.88
CA LYS A 159 -7.10 9.18 -6.53
C LYS A 159 -7.10 7.77 -5.95
N GLY A 160 -8.13 6.99 -6.27
CA GLY A 160 -8.31 5.63 -5.75
C GLY A 160 -9.12 5.56 -4.46
N VAL A 161 -8.97 4.43 -3.75
CA VAL A 161 -9.72 4.14 -2.52
C VAL A 161 -9.00 4.75 -1.33
N MET A 162 -9.74 5.43 -0.47
CA MET A 162 -9.27 6.09 0.74
C MET A 162 -10.07 5.58 1.94
N ALA A 163 -9.41 5.24 3.03
CA ALA A 163 -10.02 4.90 4.30
C ALA A 163 -9.53 5.87 5.39
N ASP A 164 -10.48 6.50 6.09
CA ASP A 164 -10.20 7.32 7.28
C ASP A 164 -10.42 6.48 8.53
N THR A 165 -9.37 6.32 9.33
CA THR A 165 -9.38 5.56 10.58
C THR A 165 -9.19 6.48 11.78
N PRO A 166 -9.84 6.20 12.93
CA PRO A 166 -9.62 6.95 14.16
C PRO A 166 -8.15 6.91 14.60
N THR A 167 -7.69 8.00 15.22
CA THR A 167 -6.40 8.03 15.92
C THR A 167 -6.61 8.28 17.41
N ALA A 168 -5.56 8.18 18.22
CA ALA A 168 -5.61 8.53 19.64
C ALA A 168 -5.87 10.03 19.88
N THR A 169 -5.67 10.87 18.87
CA THR A 169 -5.86 12.33 18.96
C THR A 169 -7.24 12.71 18.43
N SER A 170 -8.08 13.28 19.30
CA SER A 170 -9.40 13.75 18.89
C SER A 170 -9.32 14.80 17.78
N GLY A 171 -10.22 14.70 16.79
CA GLY A 171 -10.24 15.57 15.61
C GLY A 171 -9.17 15.27 14.56
N ILE A 172 -8.38 14.20 14.75
CA ILE A 172 -7.39 13.71 13.79
C ILE A 172 -7.73 12.27 13.36
N VAL A 173 -7.74 12.07 12.05
CA VAL A 173 -7.88 10.76 11.42
C VAL A 173 -6.61 10.40 10.66
N MET A 174 -6.33 9.11 10.55
CA MET A 174 -5.32 8.59 9.64
C MET A 174 -6.01 8.19 8.34
N ARG A 175 -5.73 8.93 7.27
CA ARG A 175 -6.20 8.58 5.92
C ARG A 175 -5.20 7.68 5.26
N ARG A 176 -5.60 6.48 4.90
CA ARG A 176 -4.82 5.58 4.06
C ARG A 176 -5.41 5.53 2.66
N THR A 177 -4.60 5.79 1.65
CA THR A 177 -5.01 5.87 0.23
C THR A 177 -4.33 4.76 -0.56
N ARG A 178 -5.07 4.11 -1.45
CA ARG A 178 -4.58 3.18 -2.46
C ARG A 178 -5.05 3.64 -3.85
N SER A 179 -4.16 4.30 -4.60
CA SER A 179 -4.37 4.63 -6.03
C SER A 179 -4.14 3.40 -6.91
N ALA A 180 -4.34 3.55 -8.23
CA ALA A 180 -4.18 2.45 -9.18
C ALA A 180 -2.76 1.88 -9.19
N ASP A 181 -1.76 2.77 -9.35
CA ASP A 181 -0.38 2.36 -9.65
C ASP A 181 0.57 2.38 -8.44
N MET A 182 0.15 2.95 -7.31
CA MET A 182 1.02 3.14 -6.16
C MET A 182 0.61 2.26 -4.97
N PRO A 183 1.58 1.72 -4.21
CA PRO A 183 1.30 1.07 -2.92
C PRO A 183 0.57 2.01 -1.99
N ALA A 184 -0.25 1.47 -1.09
CA ALA A 184 -1.00 2.30 -0.16
C ALA A 184 -0.10 3.14 0.76
N TRP A 185 -0.47 4.40 0.95
CA TRP A 185 0.22 5.38 1.78
C TRP A 185 -0.74 6.02 2.78
N ALA A 186 -0.22 6.51 3.89
CA ALA A 186 -1.02 7.10 4.95
C ALA A 186 -0.63 8.56 5.19
N ILE A 187 -1.58 9.38 5.64
CA ILE A 187 -1.35 10.74 6.13
C ILE A 187 -2.28 11.03 7.31
N GLN A 188 -1.79 11.76 8.31
CA GLN A 188 -2.66 12.34 9.32
C GLN A 188 -3.34 13.59 8.76
N ARG A 189 -4.62 13.77 9.07
CA ARG A 189 -5.37 14.96 8.70
C ARG A 189 -6.43 15.29 9.73
N LYS A 190 -6.87 16.54 9.74
CA LYS A 190 -8.09 16.92 10.46
C LYS A 190 -9.28 16.16 9.88
N GLY A 191 -10.09 15.58 10.76
CA GLY A 191 -11.26 14.81 10.40
C GLY A 191 -12.05 14.37 11.64
N ASP A 192 -13.28 13.92 11.40
CA ASP A 192 -14.15 13.37 12.43
C ASP A 192 -14.33 11.88 12.15
N ALA A 193 -13.95 11.05 13.12
CA ALA A 193 -14.19 9.60 13.11
C ALA A 193 -14.86 9.16 14.41
N THR A 194 -15.76 9.99 14.95
CA THR A 194 -16.57 9.65 16.14
C THR A 194 -17.64 8.59 15.86
N ALA A 195 -18.14 8.55 14.62
CA ALA A 195 -19.01 7.48 14.13
C ALA A 195 -18.20 6.53 13.27
N THR A 196 -18.03 5.28 13.73
CA THR A 196 -17.25 4.26 13.04
C THR A 196 -18.09 3.04 12.67
N PHE A 197 -17.60 2.26 11.73
CA PHE A 197 -18.13 0.95 11.39
C PHE A 197 -16.99 -0.05 11.14
N SER A 198 -17.27 -1.34 11.30
CA SER A 198 -16.31 -2.38 10.95
C SER A 198 -16.20 -2.48 9.42
N PRO A 199 -14.99 -2.40 8.83
CA PRO A 199 -14.85 -2.52 7.38
C PRO A 199 -15.13 -3.95 6.87
N ALA A 200 -15.21 -4.95 7.75
CA ALA A 200 -15.53 -6.34 7.40
C ALA A 200 -16.96 -6.53 6.85
N VAL A 201 -17.83 -5.53 7.01
CA VAL A 201 -19.18 -5.54 6.42
C VAL A 201 -19.17 -5.24 4.91
N LEU A 202 -18.05 -4.75 4.38
CA LEU A 202 -17.91 -4.41 2.97
C LEU A 202 -17.52 -5.62 2.14
N LYS A 203 -18.19 -5.76 1.00
CA LYS A 203 -17.93 -6.81 0.03
C LYS A 203 -17.56 -6.17 -1.31
N PRO A 204 -16.36 -6.45 -1.87
CA PRO A 204 -15.91 -5.86 -3.13
C PRO A 204 -16.93 -6.04 -4.27
N GLU A 205 -17.53 -7.22 -4.39
CA GLU A 205 -18.53 -7.54 -5.41
C GLU A 205 -19.81 -6.72 -5.26
N VAL A 206 -20.18 -6.32 -4.03
CA VAL A 206 -21.33 -5.45 -3.79
C VAL A 206 -21.02 -4.03 -4.24
N LEU A 207 -19.83 -3.50 -3.94
CA LEU A 207 -19.43 -2.15 -4.37
C LEU A 207 -19.40 -2.03 -5.89
N VAL A 208 -18.75 -2.99 -6.56
CA VAL A 208 -18.70 -3.05 -8.03
C VAL A 208 -20.12 -3.14 -8.60
N GLY A 209 -20.94 -4.05 -8.10
CA GLY A 209 -22.32 -4.20 -8.59
C GLY A 209 -23.19 -2.96 -8.34
N ILE A 210 -22.96 -2.19 -7.26
CA ILE A 210 -23.65 -0.91 -7.07
C ILE A 210 -23.21 0.10 -8.12
N MET A 211 -21.91 0.21 -8.40
CA MET A 211 -21.42 1.16 -9.41
C MET A 211 -21.92 0.80 -10.82
N GLU A 212 -21.94 -0.49 -11.17
CA GLU A 212 -22.53 -0.96 -12.43
C GLU A 212 -24.02 -0.61 -12.54
N ARG A 213 -24.81 -0.87 -11.49
CA ARG A 213 -26.23 -0.53 -11.48
C ARG A 213 -26.47 0.97 -11.53
N ALA A 214 -25.66 1.75 -10.84
CA ALA A 214 -25.81 3.18 -10.79
C ALA A 214 -25.37 3.83 -12.12
N ALA A 215 -24.38 3.28 -12.81
CA ALA A 215 -24.00 3.66 -14.17
C ALA A 215 -25.05 3.27 -15.23
N ALA A 216 -25.86 2.22 -14.98
CA ALA A 216 -26.79 1.68 -15.95
C ALA A 216 -27.78 2.73 -16.47
N GLY A 217 -27.87 2.89 -17.79
CA GLY A 217 -28.73 3.88 -18.43
C GLY A 217 -28.18 5.32 -18.42
N THR A 218 -26.92 5.50 -17.99
CA THR A 218 -26.19 6.77 -18.06
C THR A 218 -25.02 6.66 -19.06
N SER A 219 -24.34 7.77 -19.34
CA SER A 219 -23.10 7.79 -20.13
C SER A 219 -21.83 7.56 -19.29
N GLU A 220 -21.95 7.43 -17.97
CA GLU A 220 -20.82 7.28 -17.04
C GLU A 220 -20.28 5.85 -17.04
N THR A 221 -18.99 5.70 -16.77
CA THR A 221 -18.39 4.40 -16.47
C THR A 221 -18.29 4.20 -14.96
N PRO A 222 -18.39 2.95 -14.45
CA PRO A 222 -18.23 2.68 -13.01
C PRO A 222 -16.93 3.22 -12.40
N SER A 223 -15.84 3.27 -13.17
CA SER A 223 -14.55 3.83 -12.75
C SER A 223 -14.54 5.36 -12.66
N ASP A 224 -15.46 6.05 -13.32
CA ASP A 224 -15.53 7.53 -13.26
C ASP A 224 -16.42 8.01 -12.11
N MET A 225 -17.05 7.09 -11.38
CA MET A 225 -18.04 7.40 -10.37
C MET A 225 -17.47 7.42 -8.97
N ALA A 226 -17.43 8.60 -8.35
CA ALA A 226 -17.05 8.75 -6.95
C ALA A 226 -18.13 8.17 -6.02
N TRP A 227 -17.68 7.59 -4.90
CA TRP A 227 -18.56 7.10 -3.85
C TRP A 227 -17.94 7.26 -2.46
N ALA A 228 -18.80 7.32 -1.45
CA ALA A 228 -18.39 7.39 -0.05
C ALA A 228 -19.29 6.52 0.83
N ILE A 229 -18.67 5.88 1.82
CA ILE A 229 -19.29 4.98 2.77
C ILE A 229 -19.03 5.52 4.16
N SER A 230 -20.10 5.80 4.89
CA SER A 230 -20.04 6.25 6.28
C SER A 230 -21.26 5.73 7.04
N LEU A 231 -21.13 5.64 8.37
CA LEU A 231 -22.25 5.30 9.25
C LEU A 231 -23.34 6.38 9.10
N ASP A 232 -24.53 5.97 8.67
CA ASP A 232 -25.67 6.87 8.62
C ASP A 232 -26.32 7.02 9.99
N LYS A 233 -26.67 8.26 10.38
CA LYS A 233 -27.24 8.55 11.70
C LYS A 233 -28.70 8.11 11.84
N LYS A 234 -29.46 8.06 10.74
CA LYS A 234 -30.89 7.72 10.75
C LYS A 234 -31.09 6.21 10.71
N LEU A 235 -30.28 5.53 9.90
CA LEU A 235 -30.37 4.07 9.74
C LEU A 235 -29.45 3.30 10.70
N GLU A 236 -28.51 3.98 11.37
CA GLU A 236 -27.51 3.37 12.27
C GLU A 236 -26.70 2.24 11.62
N VAL A 237 -26.54 2.31 10.30
CA VAL A 237 -25.77 1.36 9.50
C VAL A 237 -24.89 2.09 8.48
N PRO A 238 -23.77 1.50 8.04
CA PRO A 238 -22.98 2.06 6.96
C PRO A 238 -23.78 2.11 5.66
N VAL A 239 -23.73 3.26 4.99
CA VAL A 239 -24.44 3.53 3.73
C VAL A 239 -23.43 4.03 2.70
N ILE A 240 -23.51 3.44 1.51
CA ILE A 240 -22.75 3.80 0.32
C ILE A 240 -23.53 4.88 -0.41
N ARG A 241 -22.94 6.06 -0.58
CA ARG A 241 -23.53 7.19 -1.30
C ARG A 241 -22.72 7.45 -2.56
N THR A 242 -23.42 7.68 -3.66
CA THR A 242 -22.85 8.15 -4.91
C THR A 242 -23.78 9.22 -5.50
N SER A 243 -23.25 10.00 -6.43
CA SER A 243 -24.01 11.03 -7.13
C SER A 243 -23.65 10.98 -8.59
N ILE A 244 -24.66 10.81 -9.45
CA ILE A 244 -24.49 10.71 -10.89
C ILE A 244 -25.34 11.79 -11.53
N ASN A 245 -24.74 12.65 -12.34
CA ASN A 245 -25.43 13.77 -12.99
C ASN A 245 -26.27 14.62 -12.00
N GLY A 246 -25.77 14.78 -10.77
CA GLY A 246 -26.44 15.53 -9.70
C GLY A 246 -27.56 14.77 -8.96
N VAL A 247 -27.84 13.52 -9.33
CA VAL A 247 -28.81 12.66 -8.65
C VAL A 247 -28.08 11.83 -7.58
N ALA A 248 -28.35 12.14 -6.31
CA ALA A 248 -27.81 11.40 -5.18
C ALA A 248 -28.58 10.09 -4.96
N THR A 249 -27.84 8.98 -4.86
CA THR A 249 -28.38 7.66 -4.53
C THR A 249 -27.63 7.08 -3.34
N ALA A 250 -28.31 6.20 -2.61
CA ALA A 250 -27.76 5.58 -1.41
C ALA A 250 -28.12 4.10 -1.33
N PHE A 251 -27.14 3.29 -0.94
CA PHE A 251 -27.27 1.84 -0.82
C PHE A 251 -26.76 1.36 0.54
N ASP A 252 -27.38 0.33 1.09
CA ASP A 252 -26.79 -0.39 2.23
C ASP A 252 -25.60 -1.26 1.79
N THR A 253 -24.89 -1.87 2.74
CA THR A 253 -23.73 -2.72 2.45
C THR A 253 -24.07 -4.07 1.81
N LYS A 254 -25.36 -4.36 1.61
CA LYS A 254 -25.84 -5.50 0.81
C LYS A 254 -26.22 -5.07 -0.60
N GLY A 255 -26.12 -3.78 -0.93
CA GLY A 255 -26.45 -3.21 -2.23
C GLY A 255 -27.93 -2.90 -2.43
N VAL A 256 -28.73 -2.90 -1.37
CA VAL A 256 -30.15 -2.52 -1.43
C VAL A 256 -30.26 -1.00 -1.46
N ASP A 257 -31.06 -0.47 -2.38
CA ASP A 257 -31.36 0.96 -2.44
C ASP A 257 -32.11 1.40 -1.18
N VAL A 258 -31.58 2.41 -0.50
CA VAL A 258 -32.13 3.02 0.71
C VAL A 258 -32.35 4.53 0.55
N THR A 259 -32.29 5.05 -0.68
CA THR A 259 -32.38 6.48 -0.98
C THR A 259 -33.61 7.13 -0.36
N ASP A 260 -34.78 6.51 -0.51
CA ASP A 260 -36.03 7.03 0.05
C ASP A 260 -36.11 6.95 1.58
N LYS A 261 -35.37 6.02 2.21
CA LYS A 261 -35.32 5.89 3.67
C LYS A 261 -34.49 7.02 4.31
N LEU A 262 -33.65 7.70 3.53
CA LEU A 262 -32.77 8.78 3.98
C LEU A 262 -33.35 10.19 3.75
N LYS A 263 -34.47 10.30 3.04
CA LYS A 263 -35.22 11.55 2.90
C LYS A 263 -35.93 11.96 4.20
#